data_AF-A0A6A4V6L0-F1
#
_entry.id   AF-A0A6A4V6L0-F1
#
_cell.length_a   1.000
_cell.length_b   1.000
_cell.length_c   1.000
_cell.angle_alpha   90.00
_cell.angle_beta   90.00
_cell.angle_gamma   90.00
#
_symmetry.space_group_name_H-M   'P 1'
#
loop_
_entity.id
_entity.type
_entity.pdbx_description
1 polymer ?
#
loop_
_entity_poly.entity_id
_entity_poly.type
_entity_poly.pdbx_seq_one_letter_code
_entity_poly.pdbx_strand_id
1 'polypeptide(L)'
;MRDFIERLEISDTDLSRGSSDDDDSRCCLSLGLYSKVLTLFDQYSPLEYGVGLPPKLTEFKIPTGESRRILLFNPLAQPRTELMKLRVMQPNIAIADDTGKPLKVHFQPDGVWFTAYFLAPLDPLAVHAFQVTKAQSPQPAVVERTNRDLEDFFHIRNDRFVVTFNKTGFTWSVLDKRSGRELPFVVTFEAFSTVKGESGLYLFATVDEAPPKTMPCRNRRWTVREDGAHSEATVECDRISLTVRLLKTNTPQGQTLQLETTTSLTAEDTETDVFMRLQTGVESCAPRGCGFYSDANDYQMVWRPYVTDAGVPGNVYPVTTQASVQDNRRRVTLLMDHSRGIGVLDEGEFTVMLDRRSNFDDNRGIGQGNQANRPARSTFWVTFEDLPEAPVKDELFASSPMTAALARELNHPPRAYMSRVASNDPRLREPLRLVGGALPCGWELVTLRQLQDRSRYAYPGRKIQMTLLRRRLDCPAVGRARRPAVSAQRHGRGGFLRVSRPGEYPRDGSHGRQQDIQRSRSARAQGCPAEARSDQDV
;
A
#
# COMPACT_ATOMS: atom_id res chain seq x y z
N MET A 1 -7.77 23.73 1.07
CA MET A 1 -7.08 23.63 -0.25
C MET A 1 -6.40 24.94 -0.60
N ARG A 2 -7.13 26.06 -0.68
CA ARG A 2 -6.51 27.39 -0.81
C ARG A 2 -5.47 27.62 0.30
N ASP A 3 -5.81 27.36 1.56
CA ASP A 3 -4.87 27.45 2.68
C ASP A 3 -3.70 26.46 2.61
N PHE A 4 -3.87 25.28 1.99
CA PHE A 4 -2.77 24.32 1.81
C PHE A 4 -1.81 24.80 0.73
N ILE A 5 -2.35 25.37 -0.35
CA ILE A 5 -1.57 25.96 -1.45
C ILE A 5 -0.85 27.22 -0.98
N GLU A 6 -1.52 28.06 -0.18
CA GLU A 6 -0.93 29.28 0.40
C GLU A 6 0.13 28.97 1.47
N ARG A 7 0.04 27.80 2.13
CA ARG A 7 1.02 27.29 3.10
C ARG A 7 2.05 26.32 2.50
N LEU A 8 2.12 26.18 1.18
CA LEU A 8 3.30 25.59 0.54
C LEU A 8 4.45 26.58 0.73
N GLU A 9 5.09 26.53 1.90
CA GLU A 9 6.31 27.26 2.20
C GLU A 9 7.46 26.64 1.42
N ILE A 10 7.54 26.96 0.13
CA ILE A 10 8.83 27.04 -0.53
C ILE A 10 9.37 28.41 -0.14
N SER A 11 9.79 28.49 1.13
CA SER A 11 10.35 29.69 1.74
C SER A 11 11.61 30.09 0.96
N ASP A 12 11.51 31.13 0.13
CA ASP A 12 12.64 31.95 -0.32
C ASP A 12 13.22 32.78 0.85
N THR A 13 12.57 32.75 2.03
CA THR A 13 12.80 33.70 3.13
C THR A 13 14.01 33.43 4.01
N ASP A 14 14.75 32.33 3.80
CA ASP A 14 16.06 32.11 4.45
C ASP A 14 17.28 32.47 3.57
N LEU A 15 17.05 33.07 2.40
CA LEU A 15 18.10 33.31 1.40
C LEU A 15 18.45 34.79 1.18
N SER A 16 17.84 35.71 1.93
CA SER A 16 17.96 37.17 1.71
C SER A 16 18.87 37.89 2.71
N ARG A 17 20.09 37.38 2.94
CA ARG A 17 21.18 38.17 3.54
C ARG A 17 22.50 37.91 2.83
N GLY A 18 22.59 38.40 1.60
CA GLY A 18 23.84 38.55 0.85
C GLY A 18 23.66 39.66 -0.17
N SER A 19 24.22 40.82 0.10
CA SER A 19 24.21 41.98 -0.80
C SER A 19 25.12 41.74 -2.00
N SER A 20 24.62 41.97 -3.21
CA SER A 20 25.24 42.73 -4.31
C SER A 20 24.75 42.23 -5.68
N ASP A 21 24.64 43.17 -6.60
CA ASP A 21 24.13 43.03 -7.96
C ASP A 21 25.04 42.18 -8.86
N ASP A 22 24.87 40.86 -8.85
CA ASP A 22 25.40 39.98 -9.90
C ASP A 22 24.37 38.91 -10.30
N ASP A 23 23.95 38.91 -11.57
CA ASP A 23 22.94 37.99 -12.13
C ASP A 23 23.36 36.50 -12.06
N ASP A 24 24.65 36.21 -11.88
CA ASP A 24 25.16 34.85 -11.66
C ASP A 24 24.90 34.30 -10.25
N SER A 25 24.77 35.18 -9.25
CA SER A 25 24.50 34.77 -7.86
C SER A 25 23.01 34.39 -7.62
N ARG A 26 22.12 34.77 -8.55
CA ARG A 26 20.69 34.36 -8.54
C ARG A 26 20.45 32.97 -9.11
N CYS A 27 21.40 32.42 -9.88
CA CYS A 27 21.36 31.05 -10.36
C CYS A 27 21.60 30.03 -9.22
N CYS A 28 22.34 30.42 -8.18
CA CYS A 28 22.59 29.61 -6.98
C CYS A 28 21.41 29.57 -6.01
N LEU A 29 20.42 30.46 -6.16
CA LEU A 29 19.31 30.60 -5.22
C LEU A 29 18.13 29.65 -5.53
N SER A 30 17.85 29.35 -6.81
CA SER A 30 16.88 28.32 -7.20
C SER A 30 17.36 26.87 -6.99
N LEU A 31 18.64 26.71 -6.62
CA LEU A 31 19.20 25.47 -6.12
C LEU A 31 18.84 25.23 -4.64
N GLY A 32 18.24 26.17 -3.91
CA GLY A 32 18.07 26.10 -2.46
C GLY A 32 17.39 24.84 -1.91
N LEU A 33 16.23 24.43 -2.43
CA LEU A 33 15.57 23.19 -1.99
C LEU A 33 16.25 21.94 -2.56
N TYR A 34 16.67 21.97 -3.83
CA TYR A 34 17.29 20.83 -4.51
C TYR A 34 18.68 20.51 -3.94
N SER A 35 19.49 21.53 -3.67
CA SER A 35 20.82 21.46 -3.05
C SER A 35 20.73 21.15 -1.56
N LYS A 36 19.86 21.80 -0.77
CA LYS A 36 19.73 21.50 0.67
C LYS A 36 19.29 20.07 0.92
N VAL A 37 18.39 19.51 0.09
CA VAL A 37 17.89 18.13 0.26
C VAL A 37 18.90 17.11 -0.28
N LEU A 38 19.49 17.30 -1.48
CA LEU A 38 20.47 16.36 -2.04
C LEU A 38 21.78 16.32 -1.23
N THR A 39 22.32 17.47 -0.82
CA THR A 39 23.54 17.49 0.03
C THR A 39 23.29 16.94 1.42
N LEU A 40 22.06 17.03 1.94
CA LEU A 40 21.68 16.35 3.18
C LEU A 40 21.83 14.84 3.02
N PHE A 41 21.35 14.27 1.90
CA PHE A 41 21.32 12.82 1.72
C PHE A 41 22.63 12.22 1.22
N ASP A 42 23.56 13.00 0.66
CA ASP A 42 24.87 12.49 0.20
C ASP A 42 25.69 11.85 1.35
N GLN A 43 25.50 12.32 2.59
CA GLN A 43 26.15 11.77 3.78
C GLN A 43 25.38 10.61 4.44
N TYR A 44 24.24 10.22 3.87
CA TYR A 44 23.32 9.27 4.47
C TYR A 44 23.14 8.04 3.57
N SER A 45 23.11 6.87 4.19
CA SER A 45 22.79 5.63 3.50
C SER A 45 21.36 5.20 3.82
N PRO A 46 20.57 4.73 2.85
CA PRO A 46 19.31 4.03 3.10
C PRO A 46 19.44 2.96 4.19
N LEU A 47 18.49 2.93 5.12
CA LEU A 47 18.45 1.92 6.19
C LEU A 47 17.95 0.56 5.69
N GLU A 48 17.14 0.57 4.63
CA GLU A 48 16.64 -0.62 3.93
C GLU A 48 17.10 -0.59 2.47
N TYR A 49 17.67 -1.72 2.02
CA TYR A 49 18.06 -1.95 0.63
C TYR A 49 17.35 -3.20 0.08
N GLY A 50 16.77 -3.09 -1.11
CA GLY A 50 16.26 -4.21 -1.89
C GLY A 50 14.78 -4.08 -2.25
N VAL A 51 14.47 -4.11 -3.54
CA VAL A 51 13.13 -4.39 -4.05
C VAL A 51 13.10 -5.89 -4.36
N GLY A 52 12.16 -6.65 -3.80
CA GLY A 52 11.97 -8.08 -4.11
C GLY A 52 12.81 -9.10 -3.33
N LEU A 53 13.55 -8.67 -2.31
CA LEU A 53 14.14 -9.53 -1.26
C LEU A 53 13.79 -8.92 0.10
N PRO A 54 13.78 -9.66 1.22
CA PRO A 54 13.62 -9.03 2.54
C PRO A 54 14.63 -7.89 2.66
N PRO A 55 14.19 -6.65 2.96
CA PRO A 55 15.06 -5.49 2.95
C PRO A 55 16.23 -5.76 3.87
N LYS A 56 17.45 -5.71 3.33
CA LYS A 56 18.65 -5.94 4.13
C LYS A 56 18.80 -4.74 5.05
N LEU A 57 18.44 -4.91 6.32
CA LEU A 57 18.63 -3.88 7.34
C LEU A 57 20.12 -3.60 7.48
N THR A 58 20.51 -2.35 7.23
CA THR A 58 21.89 -1.91 7.40
C THR A 58 22.22 -1.87 8.89
N GLU A 59 23.36 -2.44 9.25
CA GLU A 59 23.83 -2.48 10.63
C GLU A 59 24.09 -1.07 11.18
N PHE A 60 23.50 -0.76 12.34
CA PHE A 60 23.70 0.51 13.03
C PHE A 60 24.76 0.39 14.14
N LYS A 61 26.00 0.81 13.82
CA LYS A 61 27.10 0.87 14.80
C LYS A 61 27.19 2.26 15.40
N ILE A 62 27.25 2.37 16.73
CA ILE A 62 27.45 3.65 17.43
C ILE A 62 28.73 3.53 18.25
N PRO A 63 29.77 4.36 18.00
CA PRO A 63 30.93 4.44 18.88
C PRO A 63 30.55 4.94 20.28
N THR A 64 31.34 4.59 21.30
CA THR A 64 31.09 5.07 22.66
C THR A 64 31.34 6.57 22.74
N GLY A 65 30.39 7.34 23.28
CA GLY A 65 30.48 8.80 23.37
C GLY A 65 30.03 9.55 22.11
N GLU A 66 29.63 8.84 21.06
CA GLU A 66 29.06 9.44 19.85
C GLU A 66 27.55 9.28 19.78
N SER A 67 26.92 10.14 18.98
CA SER A 67 25.52 10.00 18.58
C SER A 67 25.41 9.94 17.06
N ARG A 68 24.47 9.14 16.58
CA ARG A 68 24.13 9.08 15.15
C ARG A 68 22.71 9.58 14.95
N ARG A 69 22.39 9.94 13.70
CA ARG A 69 21.06 10.39 13.32
C ARG A 69 20.44 9.48 12.28
N ILE A 70 19.14 9.25 12.43
CA ILE A 70 18.27 8.61 11.46
C ILE A 70 17.34 9.68 10.91
N LEU A 71 17.31 9.85 9.59
CA LEU A 71 16.35 10.70 8.91
C LEU A 71 15.20 9.85 8.41
N LEU A 72 13.98 10.23 8.77
CA LEU A 72 12.75 9.60 8.29
C LEU A 72 11.97 10.60 7.46
N PHE A 73 11.73 10.27 6.20
CA PHE A 73 10.90 11.06 5.30
C PHE A 73 9.52 10.41 5.18
N ASN A 74 8.47 11.17 5.49
CA ASN A 74 7.09 10.77 5.23
C ASN A 74 6.65 11.25 3.83
N PRO A 75 6.51 10.37 2.83
CA PRO A 75 6.01 10.76 1.51
C PRO A 75 4.53 11.13 1.47
N LEU A 76 3.76 10.85 2.52
CA LEU A 76 2.32 11.14 2.54
C LEU A 76 2.04 12.59 2.95
N ALA A 77 0.99 13.16 2.38
CA ALA A 77 0.49 14.49 2.75
C ALA A 77 -0.41 14.47 3.99
N GLN A 78 -0.41 13.36 4.73
CA GLN A 78 -1.08 13.18 6.02
C GLN A 78 -0.04 12.85 7.10
N PRO A 79 -0.28 13.26 8.36
CA PRO A 79 0.56 12.83 9.45
C PRO A 79 0.33 11.35 9.73
N ARG A 80 1.36 10.66 10.21
CA ARG A 80 1.25 9.28 10.67
C ARG A 80 2.21 8.98 11.80
N THR A 81 1.94 7.91 12.53
CA THR A 81 2.90 7.33 13.46
C THR A 81 3.26 5.95 12.93
N GLU A 82 4.54 5.71 12.66
CA GLU A 82 5.02 4.46 12.08
C GLU A 82 5.83 3.67 13.11
N LEU A 83 5.66 2.34 13.13
CA LEU A 83 6.57 1.47 13.88
C LEU A 83 7.83 1.24 13.06
N MET A 84 8.90 1.93 13.43
CA MET A 84 10.19 1.82 12.76
C MET A 84 11.01 0.68 13.37
N LYS A 85 11.83 0.04 12.53
CA LYS A 85 12.75 -1.02 12.92
C LYS A 85 14.20 -0.64 12.60
N LEU A 86 15.12 -0.98 13.51
CA LEU A 86 16.54 -0.72 13.37
C LEU A 86 17.35 -1.93 13.80
N ARG A 87 18.27 -2.40 12.95
CA ARG A 87 19.15 -3.53 13.29
C ARG A 87 20.39 -3.05 14.04
N VAL A 88 20.62 -3.64 15.21
CA VAL A 88 21.74 -3.32 16.12
C VAL A 88 22.45 -4.58 16.57
N MET A 89 23.72 -4.45 16.98
CA MET A 89 24.53 -5.56 17.50
C MET A 89 24.12 -5.97 18.92
N GLN A 90 23.71 -5.01 19.72
CA GLN A 90 23.39 -5.18 21.14
C GLN A 90 22.16 -4.33 21.47
N PRO A 91 21.34 -4.75 22.44
CA PRO A 91 20.19 -3.97 22.90
C PRO A 91 20.69 -2.87 23.84
N ASN A 92 21.42 -1.88 23.31
CA ASN A 92 22.09 -0.85 24.12
C ASN A 92 22.01 0.53 23.48
N ILE A 93 20.86 0.84 22.88
CA ILE A 93 20.60 2.14 22.27
C ILE A 93 19.40 2.83 22.91
N ALA A 94 19.46 4.16 22.95
CA ALA A 94 18.30 5.02 23.17
C ALA A 94 18.04 5.83 21.90
N ILE A 95 16.77 6.15 21.67
CA ILE A 95 16.33 6.97 20.54
C ILE A 95 15.59 8.18 21.10
N ALA A 96 15.91 9.36 20.62
CA ALA A 96 15.18 10.59 20.89
C ALA A 96 14.67 11.21 19.58
N ASP A 97 13.53 11.89 19.63
CA ASP A 97 13.01 12.65 18.48
C ASP A 97 13.80 13.95 18.23
N ASP A 98 13.37 14.72 17.25
CA ASP A 98 13.95 16.00 16.86
C ASP A 98 13.91 17.05 17.99
N THR A 99 12.97 16.93 18.92
CA THR A 99 12.87 17.79 20.11
C THR A 99 13.77 17.34 21.27
N GLY A 100 14.47 16.20 21.12
CA GLY A 100 15.27 15.59 22.17
C GLY A 100 14.46 14.77 23.17
N LYS A 101 13.16 14.55 22.92
CA LYS A 101 12.32 13.74 23.80
C LYS A 101 12.67 12.25 23.59
N PRO A 102 12.93 11.50 24.66
CA PRO A 102 13.25 10.08 24.55
C PRO A 102 12.02 9.28 24.10
N LEU A 103 12.25 8.36 23.16
CA LEU A 103 11.26 7.42 22.66
C LEU A 103 11.43 6.05 23.33
N LYS A 104 10.31 5.35 23.52
CA LYS A 104 10.32 3.99 24.02
C LYS A 104 10.84 3.06 22.93
N VAL A 105 11.84 2.26 23.26
CA VAL A 105 12.45 1.26 22.37
C VAL A 105 12.18 -0.13 22.89
N HIS A 106 11.76 -1.03 22.00
CA HIS A 106 11.60 -2.45 22.26
C HIS A 106 12.65 -3.22 21.47
N PHE A 107 13.25 -4.24 22.07
CA PHE A 107 14.28 -5.04 21.42
C PHE A 107 13.80 -6.47 21.21
N GLN A 108 14.08 -7.01 20.03
CA GLN A 108 13.83 -8.40 19.67
C GLN A 108 15.13 -9.06 19.21
N PRO A 109 15.53 -10.22 19.74
CA PRO A 109 16.62 -11.00 19.18
C PRO A 109 16.33 -11.44 17.74
N ASP A 110 17.33 -11.32 16.86
CA ASP A 110 17.28 -11.78 15.47
C ASP A 110 18.62 -12.45 15.10
N GLY A 111 18.74 -13.73 15.48
CA GLY A 111 19.99 -14.48 15.37
C GLY A 111 21.08 -13.89 16.26
N VAL A 112 22.19 -13.45 15.66
CA VAL A 112 23.30 -12.78 16.39
C VAL A 112 23.10 -11.27 16.55
N TRP A 113 21.96 -10.74 16.08
CA TRP A 113 21.61 -9.33 16.09
C TRP A 113 20.39 -9.07 16.96
N PHE A 114 20.04 -7.79 17.11
CA PHE A 114 18.77 -7.37 17.67
C PHE A 114 18.08 -6.40 16.71
N THR A 115 16.76 -6.47 16.67
CA THR A 115 15.91 -5.46 16.04
C THR A 115 15.34 -4.56 17.13
N ALA A 116 15.63 -3.27 17.03
CA ALA A 116 15.08 -2.23 17.87
C ALA A 116 13.84 -1.63 17.19
N TYR A 117 12.70 -1.65 17.89
CA TYR A 117 11.44 -1.09 17.45
C TYR A 117 11.10 0.18 18.23
N PHE A 118 10.66 1.21 17.53
CA PHE A 118 10.20 2.46 18.14
C PHE A 118 9.09 3.11 17.29
N LEU A 119 8.19 3.84 17.95
CA LEU A 119 7.15 4.59 17.27
C LEU A 119 7.67 5.98 16.87
N ALA A 120 7.67 6.25 15.57
CA ALA A 120 8.07 7.53 15.01
C ALA A 120 6.84 8.34 14.58
N PRO A 121 6.51 9.45 15.27
CA PRO A 121 5.54 10.40 14.77
C PRO A 121 6.16 11.17 13.59
N LEU A 122 5.45 11.26 12.47
CA LEU A 122 5.91 11.88 11.25
C LEU A 122 4.88 12.87 10.70
N ASP A 123 5.33 14.10 10.49
CA ASP A 123 4.55 15.16 9.87
C ASP A 123 4.30 14.89 8.38
N PRO A 124 3.26 15.53 7.78
CA PRO A 124 3.00 15.45 6.35
C PRO A 124 4.17 15.96 5.51
N LEU A 125 4.59 15.19 4.51
CA LEU A 125 5.67 15.56 3.58
C LEU A 125 6.86 16.21 4.30
N ALA A 126 7.33 15.56 5.36
CA ALA A 126 8.38 16.09 6.21
C ALA A 126 9.51 15.09 6.41
N VAL A 127 10.70 15.62 6.67
CA VAL A 127 11.88 14.87 7.12
C VAL A 127 12.09 15.16 8.60
N HIS A 128 12.04 14.11 9.43
CA HIS A 128 12.38 14.16 10.85
C HIS A 128 13.75 13.54 11.09
N ALA A 129 14.48 14.08 12.06
CA ALA A 129 15.77 13.55 12.49
C ALA A 129 15.65 12.96 13.91
N PHE A 130 15.93 11.66 14.03
CA PHE A 130 15.93 10.95 15.31
C PHE A 130 17.38 10.73 15.75
N GLN A 131 17.70 11.12 16.98
CA GLN A 131 19.02 10.91 17.55
C GLN A 131 19.10 9.52 18.19
N VAL A 132 20.16 8.79 17.87
CA VAL A 132 20.45 7.48 18.43
C VAL A 132 21.76 7.53 19.21
N THR A 133 21.71 7.16 20.47
CA THR A 133 22.85 7.17 21.40
C THR A 133 23.01 5.81 22.05
N LYS A 134 24.21 5.51 22.58
CA LYS A 134 24.37 4.35 23.46
C LYS A 134 23.62 4.58 24.77
N ALA A 135 22.92 3.56 25.24
CA ALA A 135 22.27 3.54 26.54
C ALA A 135 22.39 2.15 27.17
N GLN A 136 22.40 2.10 28.50
CA GLN A 136 22.16 0.84 29.20
C GLN A 136 20.68 0.52 29.07
N SER A 137 20.34 -0.49 28.26
CA SER A 137 18.96 -0.96 28.17
C SER A 137 18.77 -2.11 29.15
N PRO A 138 17.58 -2.24 29.77
CA PRO A 138 17.17 -3.51 30.35
C PRO A 138 17.21 -4.61 29.28
N GLN A 139 17.47 -5.85 29.72
CA GLN A 139 17.47 -7.01 28.84
C GLN A 139 16.13 -7.11 28.09
N PRO A 140 16.14 -7.49 26.80
CA PRO A 140 14.93 -7.71 26.05
C PRO A 140 14.06 -8.78 26.74
N ALA A 141 12.85 -8.40 27.14
CA ALA A 141 11.82 -9.34 27.57
C ALA A 141 11.11 -9.88 26.32
N VAL A 142 11.73 -10.82 25.63
CA VAL A 142 11.11 -11.56 24.53
C VAL A 142 10.73 -12.94 25.02
N VAL A 143 9.47 -13.29 24.80
CA VAL A 143 8.98 -14.65 25.01
C VAL A 143 8.92 -15.32 23.65
N GLU A 144 9.77 -16.32 23.45
CA GLU A 144 9.74 -17.19 22.27
C GLU A 144 9.25 -18.57 22.68
N ARG A 145 8.22 -19.07 21.99
CA ARG A 145 7.66 -20.41 22.19
C ARG A 145 7.69 -21.16 20.86
N THR A 146 7.94 -22.46 20.93
CA THR A 146 8.12 -23.33 19.76
C THR A 146 7.17 -24.52 19.80
N ASN A 147 7.20 -25.35 18.75
CA ASN A 147 6.43 -26.60 18.63
C ASN A 147 6.40 -27.50 19.87
N ARG A 148 7.42 -27.42 20.75
CA ARG A 148 7.54 -28.27 21.94
C ARG A 148 6.77 -27.74 23.15
N ASP A 149 6.32 -26.49 23.09
CA ASP A 149 5.90 -25.71 24.25
C ASP A 149 4.38 -25.42 24.30
N LEU A 150 3.59 -25.80 23.29
CA LEU A 150 2.18 -25.39 23.16
C LEU A 150 1.18 -26.55 23.01
N GLU A 151 -0.04 -26.28 23.47
CA GLU A 151 -1.23 -27.14 23.43
C GLU A 151 -1.83 -27.25 22.01
N ASP A 152 -2.95 -27.97 21.87
CA ASP A 152 -3.66 -28.17 20.59
C ASP A 152 -4.07 -26.86 19.89
N PHE A 153 -4.22 -25.76 20.65
CA PHE A 153 -4.44 -24.41 20.14
C PHE A 153 -3.57 -23.41 20.91
N PHE A 154 -3.19 -22.32 20.24
CA PHE A 154 -2.49 -21.20 20.86
C PHE A 154 -2.96 -19.87 20.30
N HIS A 155 -2.53 -18.76 20.93
CA HIS A 155 -3.02 -17.44 20.58
C HIS A 155 -1.94 -16.37 20.65
N ILE A 156 -2.03 -15.41 19.74
CA ILE A 156 -1.35 -14.10 19.81
C ILE A 156 -2.39 -13.01 20.05
N ARG A 157 -1.98 -11.90 20.67
CA ARG A 157 -2.92 -10.85 21.07
C ARG A 157 -2.31 -9.45 21.07
N ASN A 158 -3.13 -8.45 20.76
CA ASN A 158 -2.89 -7.04 21.05
C ASN A 158 -4.13 -6.42 21.71
N ASP A 159 -4.23 -5.09 21.75
CA ASP A 159 -5.37 -4.41 22.39
C ASP A 159 -6.70 -4.59 21.62
N ARG A 160 -6.64 -4.89 20.32
CA ARG A 160 -7.84 -5.03 19.46
C ARG A 160 -8.25 -6.47 19.20
N PHE A 161 -7.30 -7.38 18.99
CA PHE A 161 -7.55 -8.73 18.50
C PHE A 161 -6.92 -9.81 19.37
N VAL A 162 -7.53 -10.99 19.30
CA VAL A 162 -6.90 -12.27 19.63
C VAL A 162 -6.98 -13.14 18.38
N VAL A 163 -5.85 -13.65 17.90
CA VAL A 163 -5.84 -14.61 16.78
C VAL A 163 -5.50 -15.97 17.34
N THR A 164 -6.33 -16.96 17.04
CA THR A 164 -6.17 -18.35 17.46
C THR A 164 -5.55 -19.16 16.32
N PHE A 165 -4.65 -20.05 16.67
CA PHE A 165 -3.95 -20.97 15.78
C PHE A 165 -4.18 -22.39 16.26
N ASN A 166 -4.26 -23.33 15.32
CA ASN A 166 -4.33 -24.75 15.64
C ASN A 166 -2.92 -25.34 15.86
N LYS A 167 -2.84 -26.61 16.26
CA LYS A 167 -1.57 -27.35 16.46
C LYS A 167 -0.65 -27.42 15.24
N THR A 168 -1.16 -27.13 14.05
CA THR A 168 -0.35 -27.07 12.82
C THR A 168 0.31 -25.70 12.63
N GLY A 169 0.02 -24.70 13.47
CA GLY A 169 0.60 -23.36 13.38
C GLY A 169 -0.12 -22.45 12.39
N PHE A 170 -1.17 -22.92 11.72
CA PHE A 170 -2.02 -22.11 10.85
C PHE A 170 -3.18 -21.47 11.62
N THR A 171 -3.67 -20.36 11.09
CA THR A 171 -4.73 -19.58 11.73
C THR A 171 -6.06 -20.34 11.71
N TRP A 172 -6.86 -20.11 12.75
CA TRP A 172 -8.16 -20.74 12.94
C TRP A 172 -9.28 -19.68 13.02
N SER A 173 -9.11 -18.71 13.91
CA SER A 173 -10.12 -17.69 14.18
C SER A 173 -9.49 -16.37 14.61
N VAL A 174 -10.26 -15.30 14.48
CA VAL A 174 -9.95 -13.98 15.03
C VAL A 174 -11.10 -13.50 15.91
N LEU A 175 -10.80 -13.17 17.16
CA LEU A 175 -11.69 -12.47 18.07
C LEU A 175 -11.40 -10.98 18.02
N ASP A 176 -12.39 -10.20 17.60
CA ASP A 176 -12.40 -8.76 17.73
C ASP A 176 -12.88 -8.37 19.13
N LYS A 177 -11.95 -7.91 19.98
CA LYS A 177 -12.23 -7.53 21.37
C LYS A 177 -13.22 -6.37 21.50
N ARG A 178 -13.31 -5.49 20.49
CA ARG A 178 -14.21 -4.34 20.53
C ARG A 178 -15.66 -4.77 20.34
N SER A 179 -15.91 -5.66 19.39
CA SER A 179 -17.26 -6.15 19.11
C SER A 179 -17.62 -7.43 19.87
N GLY A 180 -16.63 -8.08 20.49
CA GLY A 180 -16.80 -9.35 21.21
C GLY A 180 -17.08 -10.53 20.28
N ARG A 181 -16.87 -10.37 18.98
CA ARG A 181 -17.19 -11.40 17.97
C ARG A 181 -15.95 -12.15 17.54
N GLU A 182 -16.09 -13.47 17.49
CA GLU A 182 -15.11 -14.37 16.90
C GLU A 182 -15.57 -14.77 15.50
N LEU A 183 -14.67 -14.66 14.53
CA LEU A 183 -14.92 -15.01 13.13
C LEU A 183 -13.89 -16.06 12.67
N PRO A 184 -14.27 -16.94 11.74
CA PRO A 184 -13.31 -17.74 10.99
C PRO A 184 -12.23 -16.84 10.40
N PHE A 185 -10.96 -17.21 10.62
CA PHE A 185 -9.81 -16.55 10.03
C PHE A 185 -8.81 -17.65 9.68
N VAL A 186 -9.09 -18.34 8.58
CA VAL A 186 -8.35 -19.54 8.19
C VAL A 186 -7.53 -19.23 6.95
N VAL A 187 -6.21 -19.35 7.08
CA VAL A 187 -5.26 -19.19 5.97
C VAL A 187 -4.74 -20.56 5.57
N THR A 188 -5.01 -20.95 4.32
CA THR A 188 -4.47 -22.16 3.71
C THR A 188 -3.69 -21.84 2.44
N PHE A 189 -2.88 -22.79 2.00
CA PHE A 189 -2.09 -22.68 0.78
C PHE A 189 -2.44 -23.84 -0.13
N GLU A 190 -2.78 -23.53 -1.36
CA GLU A 190 -3.20 -24.51 -2.35
C GLU A 190 -2.48 -24.27 -3.68
N ALA A 191 -2.43 -25.31 -4.51
CA ALA A 191 -1.81 -25.27 -5.82
C ALA A 191 -2.78 -25.80 -6.87
N PHE A 192 -3.00 -25.00 -7.91
CA PHE A 192 -3.67 -25.45 -9.12
C PHE A 192 -2.66 -26.09 -10.06
N SER A 193 -3.00 -27.28 -10.56
CA SER A 193 -2.26 -27.90 -11.66
C SER A 193 -2.68 -27.23 -12.97
N THR A 194 -1.70 -26.87 -13.79
CA THR A 194 -1.94 -26.13 -15.02
C THR A 194 -1.77 -26.98 -16.28
N VAL A 195 -2.44 -26.57 -17.36
CA VAL A 195 -2.34 -27.25 -18.66
C VAL A 195 -0.99 -26.92 -19.30
N LYS A 196 -0.21 -27.96 -19.60
CA LYS A 196 1.11 -27.86 -20.22
C LYS A 196 1.03 -27.16 -21.58
N GLY A 197 1.80 -26.09 -21.75
CA GLY A 197 1.86 -25.34 -23.02
C GLY A 197 0.68 -24.41 -23.28
N GLU A 198 -0.31 -24.38 -22.37
CA GLU A 198 -1.39 -23.39 -22.39
C GLU A 198 -1.25 -22.40 -21.23
N SER A 199 -0.85 -22.86 -20.04
CA SER A 199 -0.49 -21.95 -18.95
C SER A 199 0.97 -21.54 -19.07
N GLY A 200 1.24 -20.26 -18.85
CA GLY A 200 2.57 -19.67 -18.99
C GLY A 200 2.57 -18.24 -18.48
N LEU A 201 3.53 -17.42 -18.86
CA LEU A 201 3.70 -16.09 -18.28
C LEU A 201 2.46 -15.19 -18.36
N TYR A 202 1.63 -15.36 -19.38
CA TYR A 202 0.43 -14.55 -19.63
C TYR A 202 -0.86 -15.28 -19.24
N LEU A 203 -0.95 -16.55 -19.61
CA LEU A 203 -2.19 -17.30 -19.45
C LEU A 203 -2.20 -18.08 -18.14
N PHE A 204 -3.32 -18.02 -17.44
CA PHE A 204 -3.65 -18.92 -16.35
C PHE A 204 -4.64 -19.95 -16.89
N ALA A 205 -4.17 -21.17 -17.14
CA ALA A 205 -5.00 -22.27 -17.64
C ALA A 205 -4.91 -23.46 -16.69
N THR A 206 -5.96 -23.68 -15.93
CA THR A 206 -6.09 -24.82 -15.01
C THR A 206 -6.47 -26.07 -15.79
N VAL A 207 -6.01 -27.25 -15.34
CA VAL A 207 -6.57 -28.51 -15.83
C VAL A 207 -8.03 -28.58 -15.38
N ASP A 208 -8.97 -28.57 -16.33
CA ASP A 208 -10.41 -28.63 -16.04
C ASP A 208 -10.75 -29.79 -15.10
N GLU A 209 -11.71 -29.56 -14.21
CA GLU A 209 -12.21 -30.51 -13.19
C GLU A 209 -11.23 -30.93 -12.07
N ALA A 210 -9.94 -30.57 -12.14
CA ALA A 210 -9.00 -30.88 -11.08
C ALA A 210 -9.13 -29.88 -9.92
N PRO A 211 -9.53 -30.31 -8.70
CA PRO A 211 -9.55 -29.42 -7.55
C PRO A 211 -8.12 -29.00 -7.20
N PRO A 212 -7.94 -27.79 -6.63
CA PRO A 212 -6.65 -27.37 -6.14
C PRO A 212 -6.15 -28.33 -5.04
N LYS A 213 -4.85 -28.60 -5.04
CA LYS A 213 -4.21 -29.49 -4.06
C LYS A 213 -3.64 -28.66 -2.92
N THR A 214 -3.86 -29.07 -1.69
CA THR A 214 -3.19 -28.43 -0.54
C THR A 214 -1.68 -28.52 -0.68
N MET A 215 -0.98 -27.41 -0.49
CA MET A 215 0.47 -27.38 -0.53
C MET A 215 1.06 -28.22 0.62
N PRO A 216 2.01 -29.13 0.34
CA PRO A 216 2.58 -29.97 1.38
C PRO A 216 3.43 -29.14 2.35
N CYS A 217 3.07 -29.15 3.63
CA CYS A 217 3.87 -28.52 4.67
C CYS A 217 4.84 -29.53 5.32
N ARG A 218 5.95 -29.81 4.61
CA ARG A 218 7.07 -30.63 5.10
C ARG A 218 8.02 -29.80 5.98
N ASN A 219 8.77 -30.49 6.84
CA ASN A 219 9.72 -29.91 7.82
C ASN A 219 9.15 -28.75 8.65
N ARG A 220 7.86 -28.85 8.98
CA ARG A 220 7.10 -27.79 9.62
C ARG A 220 7.74 -27.33 10.93
N ARG A 221 8.01 -26.03 11.00
CA ARG A 221 8.43 -25.33 12.21
C ARG A 221 7.47 -24.18 12.43
N TRP A 222 7.03 -23.96 13.65
CA TRP A 222 6.36 -22.72 13.99
C TRP A 222 6.96 -22.13 15.25
N THR A 223 6.90 -20.81 15.32
CA THR A 223 7.41 -20.00 16.42
C THR A 223 6.39 -18.94 16.79
N VAL A 224 6.22 -18.69 18.08
CA VAL A 224 5.44 -17.57 18.60
C VAL A 224 6.40 -16.66 19.33
N ARG A 225 6.43 -15.39 18.93
CA ARG A 225 7.27 -14.36 19.54
C ARG A 225 6.41 -13.24 20.07
N GLU A 226 6.64 -12.91 21.33
CA GLU A 226 5.98 -11.79 21.98
C GLU A 226 7.01 -10.85 22.56
N ASP A 227 6.94 -9.59 22.15
CA ASP A 227 7.72 -8.51 22.70
C ASP A 227 6.82 -7.31 23.06
N GLY A 228 7.41 -6.17 23.41
CA GLY A 228 6.65 -4.97 23.76
C GLY A 228 6.07 -4.20 22.57
N ALA A 229 6.55 -4.43 21.36
CA ALA A 229 6.09 -3.78 20.13
C ALA A 229 5.03 -4.60 19.39
N HIS A 230 5.10 -5.93 19.41
CA HIS A 230 4.19 -6.81 18.69
C HIS A 230 4.08 -8.21 19.30
N SER A 231 3.11 -8.96 18.79
CA SER A 231 2.94 -10.40 19.00
C SER A 231 2.84 -11.03 17.62
N GLU A 232 3.69 -12.00 17.32
CA GLU A 232 3.73 -12.68 16.03
C GLU A 232 3.79 -14.20 16.16
N ALA A 233 3.17 -14.88 15.21
CA ALA A 233 3.28 -16.31 15.03
C ALA A 233 3.73 -16.59 13.60
N THR A 234 4.75 -17.42 13.43
CA THR A 234 5.26 -17.83 12.11
C THR A 234 5.17 -19.33 11.98
N VAL A 235 4.64 -19.82 10.87
CA VAL A 235 4.75 -21.21 10.44
C VAL A 235 5.59 -21.25 9.16
N GLU A 236 6.63 -22.08 9.17
CA GLU A 236 7.55 -22.30 8.07
C GLU A 236 7.49 -23.76 7.64
N CYS A 237 7.37 -23.96 6.33
CA CYS A 237 7.44 -25.23 5.64
C CYS A 237 8.47 -25.13 4.51
N ASP A 238 8.77 -26.25 3.83
CA ASP A 238 9.74 -26.26 2.72
C ASP A 238 9.42 -25.25 1.60
N ARG A 239 8.15 -25.15 1.21
CA ARG A 239 7.70 -24.34 0.04
C ARG A 239 7.03 -23.03 0.42
N ILE A 240 6.52 -22.93 1.65
CA ILE A 240 5.65 -21.85 2.09
C ILE A 240 6.03 -21.42 3.49
N SER A 241 5.93 -20.13 3.78
CA SER A 241 5.86 -19.62 5.14
C SER A 241 4.72 -18.63 5.28
N LEU A 242 4.16 -18.56 6.48
CA LEU A 242 3.15 -17.60 6.89
C LEU A 242 3.56 -17.00 8.24
N THR A 243 3.71 -15.69 8.29
CA THR A 243 3.82 -14.93 9.54
C THR A 243 2.56 -14.10 9.72
N VAL A 244 1.95 -14.19 10.90
CA VAL A 244 0.85 -13.34 11.34
C VAL A 244 1.34 -12.47 12.48
N ARG A 245 1.17 -11.15 12.35
CA ARG A 245 1.65 -10.16 13.32
C ARG A 245 0.55 -9.21 13.75
N LEU A 246 0.47 -8.98 15.06
CA LEU A 246 -0.36 -7.97 15.71
C LEU A 246 0.52 -6.93 16.39
N LEU A 247 0.41 -5.67 15.96
CA LEU A 247 1.15 -4.58 16.61
C LEU A 247 0.50 -4.19 17.94
N LYS A 248 1.29 -4.02 18.99
CA LYS A 248 0.85 -3.58 20.33
C LYS A 248 0.89 -2.04 20.42
N THR A 249 0.13 -1.39 19.54
CA THR A 249 0.13 0.07 19.42
C THR A 249 -1.30 0.57 19.19
N ASN A 250 -1.58 1.81 19.60
CA ASN A 250 -2.87 2.47 19.37
C ASN A 250 -2.97 3.15 18.00
N THR A 251 -2.03 2.86 17.09
CA THR A 251 -2.02 3.40 15.72
C THR A 251 -3.08 2.71 14.85
N PRO A 252 -3.46 3.28 13.69
CA PRO A 252 -4.30 2.56 12.72
C PRO A 252 -3.74 1.18 12.35
N GLN A 253 -2.42 1.03 12.21
CA GLN A 253 -1.75 -0.24 11.92
C GLN A 253 -1.97 -1.27 13.03
N GLY A 254 -2.05 -0.83 14.30
CA GLY A 254 -2.44 -1.68 15.43
C GLY A 254 -3.87 -2.23 15.38
N GLN A 255 -4.71 -1.70 14.48
CA GLN A 255 -6.06 -2.19 14.20
C GLN A 255 -6.12 -3.11 12.97
N THR A 256 -4.98 -3.64 12.53
CA THR A 256 -4.89 -4.59 11.42
C THR A 256 -4.31 -5.94 11.86
N LEU A 257 -4.62 -6.99 11.09
CA LEU A 257 -3.87 -8.25 11.10
C LEU A 257 -2.85 -8.18 9.96
N GLN A 258 -1.57 -8.23 10.27
CA GLN A 258 -0.51 -8.23 9.25
C GLN A 258 -0.15 -9.67 8.91
N LEU A 259 -0.23 -10.01 7.63
CA LEU A 259 0.19 -11.30 7.08
C LEU A 259 1.42 -11.08 6.22
N GLU A 260 2.42 -11.93 6.38
CA GLU A 260 3.54 -12.03 5.47
C GLU A 260 3.65 -13.47 4.99
N THR A 261 3.65 -13.68 3.68
CA THR A 261 3.80 -15.00 3.08
C THR A 261 5.08 -15.07 2.29
N THR A 262 5.82 -16.18 2.34
CA THR A 262 6.90 -16.44 1.38
C THR A 262 6.64 -17.75 0.64
N THR A 263 6.80 -17.77 -0.67
CA THR A 263 6.74 -18.98 -1.51
C THR A 263 8.10 -19.26 -2.13
N SER A 264 8.54 -20.52 -2.11
CA SER A 264 9.84 -20.95 -2.64
C SER A 264 9.68 -22.16 -3.57
N LEU A 265 9.19 -21.89 -4.78
CA LEU A 265 9.05 -22.91 -5.83
C LEU A 265 10.43 -23.34 -6.37
N THR A 266 10.59 -24.64 -6.65
CA THR A 266 11.80 -25.19 -7.31
C THR A 266 11.45 -25.94 -8.58
N ALA A 267 12.46 -26.49 -9.26
CA ALA A 267 12.31 -27.27 -10.49
C ALA A 267 11.36 -28.47 -10.38
N GLU A 268 11.09 -28.97 -9.16
CA GLU A 268 10.15 -30.07 -8.92
C GLU A 268 8.68 -29.64 -9.01
N ASP A 269 8.37 -28.35 -8.79
CA ASP A 269 7.01 -27.80 -8.78
C ASP A 269 6.56 -27.44 -10.21
N THR A 270 6.54 -28.43 -11.10
CA THR A 270 6.22 -28.22 -12.53
C THR A 270 4.74 -27.91 -12.74
N GLU A 271 4.40 -26.92 -13.57
CA GLU A 271 3.01 -26.58 -13.95
C GLU A 271 2.11 -26.32 -12.74
N THR A 272 2.58 -25.43 -11.88
CA THR A 272 2.03 -25.19 -10.54
C THR A 272 1.82 -23.69 -10.32
N ASP A 273 0.58 -23.32 -10.06
CA ASP A 273 0.21 -21.97 -9.62
C ASP A 273 -0.23 -22.03 -8.15
N VAL A 274 0.52 -21.36 -7.27
CA VAL A 274 0.30 -21.37 -5.82
C VAL A 274 -0.60 -20.21 -5.41
N PHE A 275 -1.61 -20.51 -4.61
CA PHE A 275 -2.56 -19.57 -4.06
C PHE A 275 -2.60 -19.64 -2.54
N MET A 276 -2.81 -18.49 -1.91
CA MET A 276 -3.28 -18.38 -0.53
C MET A 276 -4.79 -18.26 -0.54
N ARG A 277 -5.47 -19.03 0.30
CA ARG A 277 -6.90 -18.89 0.58
C ARG A 277 -7.06 -18.31 1.97
N LEU A 278 -7.82 -17.23 2.08
CA LEU A 278 -8.12 -16.55 3.33
C LEU A 278 -9.63 -16.54 3.54
N GLN A 279 -10.12 -17.39 4.43
CA GLN A 279 -11.53 -17.42 4.82
C GLN A 279 -11.78 -16.42 5.95
N THR A 280 -12.80 -15.57 5.79
CA THR A 280 -13.06 -14.42 6.70
C THR A 280 -14.38 -14.51 7.46
N GLY A 281 -15.26 -15.45 7.09
CA GLY A 281 -16.58 -15.64 7.71
C GLY A 281 -17.62 -14.56 7.37
N VAL A 282 -17.34 -13.68 6.40
CA VAL A 282 -18.30 -12.70 5.89
C VAL A 282 -19.24 -13.34 4.88
N GLU A 283 -20.54 -13.18 5.05
CA GLU A 283 -21.58 -13.70 4.13
C GLU A 283 -21.73 -12.78 2.91
N SER A 284 -20.78 -12.85 1.97
CA SER A 284 -20.67 -11.92 0.84
C SER A 284 -21.57 -12.23 -0.36
N CYS A 285 -22.27 -13.37 -0.39
CA CYS A 285 -23.06 -13.77 -1.55
C CYS A 285 -24.45 -13.13 -1.60
N ALA A 286 -25.01 -12.73 -0.47
CA ALA A 286 -26.28 -12.01 -0.42
C ALA A 286 -26.05 -10.49 -0.30
N PRO A 287 -26.82 -9.63 -1.01
CA PRO A 287 -27.97 -9.93 -1.86
C PRO A 287 -27.68 -9.94 -3.38
N ARG A 288 -26.41 -9.79 -3.82
CA ARG A 288 -26.05 -9.55 -5.24
C ARG A 288 -25.44 -10.76 -5.97
N GLY A 289 -25.43 -11.93 -5.33
CA GLY A 289 -24.64 -13.08 -5.77
C GLY A 289 -23.21 -13.01 -5.20
N CYS A 290 -22.52 -14.15 -5.19
CA CYS A 290 -21.14 -14.23 -4.73
C CYS A 290 -20.23 -13.33 -5.55
N GLY A 291 -19.28 -12.69 -4.90
CA GLY A 291 -18.35 -11.77 -5.52
C GLY A 291 -17.63 -10.91 -4.50
N PHE A 292 -16.87 -9.95 -5.00
CA PHE A 292 -16.08 -9.04 -4.19
C PHE A 292 -15.86 -7.72 -4.89
N TYR A 293 -15.36 -6.73 -4.15
CA TYR A 293 -14.89 -5.48 -4.73
C TYR A 293 -13.38 -5.55 -4.91
N SER A 294 -12.89 -5.25 -6.11
CA SER A 294 -11.47 -5.11 -6.40
C SER A 294 -11.17 -3.69 -6.83
N ASP A 295 -9.98 -3.19 -6.53
CA ASP A 295 -9.55 -1.93 -7.11
C ASP A 295 -9.25 -2.08 -8.62
N ALA A 296 -9.37 -0.97 -9.34
CA ALA A 296 -8.85 -0.80 -10.69
C ALA A 296 -7.77 0.28 -10.65
N ASN A 297 -6.50 -0.17 -10.59
CA ASN A 297 -5.32 0.69 -10.52
C ASN A 297 -5.36 1.70 -9.36
N ASP A 298 -5.88 1.27 -8.21
CA ASP A 298 -6.06 2.08 -7.01
C ASP A 298 -6.91 3.36 -7.22
N TYR A 299 -7.65 3.45 -8.32
CA TYR A 299 -8.44 4.63 -8.66
C TYR A 299 -9.91 4.49 -8.21
N GLN A 300 -10.52 3.37 -8.57
CA GLN A 300 -11.92 3.06 -8.25
C GLN A 300 -12.06 1.62 -7.80
N MET A 301 -13.09 1.35 -7.01
CA MET A 301 -13.47 0.00 -6.59
C MET A 301 -14.59 -0.50 -7.49
N VAL A 302 -14.43 -1.71 -8.00
CA VAL A 302 -15.32 -2.33 -8.99
C VAL A 302 -15.85 -3.64 -8.41
N TRP A 303 -17.16 -3.87 -8.53
CA TRP A 303 -17.79 -5.14 -8.19
C TRP A 303 -17.39 -6.22 -9.21
N ARG A 304 -16.94 -7.38 -8.70
CA ARG A 304 -16.53 -8.57 -9.45
C ARG A 304 -17.47 -9.71 -9.06
N PRO A 305 -18.53 -9.98 -9.84
CA PRO A 305 -19.38 -11.14 -9.59
C PRO A 305 -18.61 -12.42 -9.91
N TYR A 306 -18.89 -13.48 -9.16
CA TYR A 306 -18.48 -14.82 -9.54
C TYR A 306 -19.32 -15.30 -10.73
N VAL A 307 -18.65 -15.77 -11.80
CA VAL A 307 -19.27 -16.24 -13.04
C VAL A 307 -18.98 -17.72 -13.19
N THR A 308 -19.99 -18.56 -12.95
CA THR A 308 -19.86 -20.03 -12.96
C THR A 308 -19.27 -20.57 -14.26
N ASP A 309 -19.78 -20.10 -15.40
CA ASP A 309 -19.37 -20.60 -16.73
C ASP A 309 -17.94 -20.19 -17.13
N ALA A 310 -17.33 -19.25 -16.40
CA ALA A 310 -15.98 -18.76 -16.70
C ALA A 310 -14.86 -19.60 -16.04
N GLY A 311 -15.22 -20.56 -15.17
CA GLY A 311 -14.27 -21.38 -14.42
C GLY A 311 -13.39 -20.58 -13.46
N VAL A 312 -12.41 -21.23 -12.83
CA VAL A 312 -11.49 -20.56 -11.90
C VAL A 312 -10.70 -19.44 -12.58
N PRO A 313 -10.06 -19.64 -13.75
CA PRO A 313 -9.28 -18.59 -14.39
C PRO A 313 -10.07 -17.33 -14.74
N GLY A 314 -11.33 -17.47 -15.17
CA GLY A 314 -12.19 -16.33 -15.50
C GLY A 314 -12.68 -15.53 -14.29
N ASN A 315 -12.48 -16.05 -13.07
CA ASN A 315 -12.87 -15.40 -11.82
C ASN A 315 -11.69 -14.81 -11.02
N VAL A 316 -10.49 -14.83 -11.59
CA VAL A 316 -9.30 -14.19 -11.02
C VAL A 316 -9.07 -12.83 -11.69
N TYR A 317 -9.07 -11.76 -10.91
CA TYR A 317 -8.95 -10.39 -11.37
C TYR A 317 -7.65 -9.74 -10.90
N PRO A 318 -7.08 -8.79 -11.67
CA PRO A 318 -5.97 -8.00 -11.19
C PRO A 318 -6.44 -7.09 -10.05
N VAL A 319 -5.70 -7.11 -8.95
CA VAL A 319 -5.88 -6.24 -7.79
C VAL A 319 -4.55 -5.59 -7.50
N THR A 320 -4.51 -4.26 -7.35
CA THR A 320 -3.23 -3.54 -7.19
C THR A 320 -2.98 -3.10 -5.77
N THR A 321 -4.03 -2.78 -5.00
CA THR A 321 -3.90 -2.25 -3.63
C THR A 321 -4.87 -2.88 -2.64
N GLN A 322 -6.11 -3.18 -3.03
CA GLN A 322 -7.11 -3.67 -2.08
C GLN A 322 -8.24 -4.49 -2.73
N ALA A 323 -8.68 -5.52 -1.99
CA ALA A 323 -9.87 -6.30 -2.27
C ALA A 323 -10.77 -6.37 -1.03
N SER A 324 -12.09 -6.24 -1.21
CA SER A 324 -13.05 -6.22 -0.10
C SER A 324 -14.21 -7.18 -0.33
N VAL A 325 -14.58 -7.90 0.73
CA VAL A 325 -15.85 -8.61 0.86
C VAL A 325 -16.67 -7.94 1.96
N GLN A 326 -17.98 -7.87 1.79
CA GLN A 326 -18.85 -7.29 2.81
C GLN A 326 -20.23 -7.96 2.80
N ASP A 327 -20.81 -8.06 3.97
CA ASP A 327 -22.22 -8.40 4.18
C ASP A 327 -22.99 -7.13 4.63
N ASN A 328 -24.18 -7.30 5.22
CA ASN A 328 -25.01 -6.17 5.67
C ASN A 328 -24.50 -5.45 6.93
N ARG A 329 -23.49 -5.98 7.62
CA ARG A 329 -23.01 -5.51 8.92
C ARG A 329 -21.49 -5.50 9.04
N ARG A 330 -20.77 -6.17 8.15
CA ARG A 330 -19.33 -6.36 8.23
C ARG A 330 -18.70 -6.16 6.88
N ARG A 331 -17.51 -5.56 6.90
CA ARG A 331 -16.61 -5.48 5.77
C ARG A 331 -15.25 -6.00 6.20
N VAL A 332 -14.68 -6.89 5.40
CA VAL A 332 -13.29 -7.30 5.51
C VAL A 332 -12.57 -6.87 4.25
N THR A 333 -11.47 -6.14 4.42
CA THR A 333 -10.64 -5.68 3.30
C THR A 333 -9.23 -6.21 3.46
N LEU A 334 -8.75 -6.85 2.41
CA LEU A 334 -7.38 -7.30 2.23
C LEU A 334 -6.60 -6.23 1.46
N LEU A 335 -5.63 -5.62 2.11
CA LEU A 335 -4.67 -4.68 1.53
C LEU A 335 -3.41 -5.42 1.13
N MET A 336 -2.74 -5.02 0.04
CA MET A 336 -1.52 -5.65 -0.46
C MET A 336 -0.44 -4.62 -0.84
N ASP A 337 0.81 -5.06 -0.80
CA ASP A 337 2.01 -4.27 -1.12
C ASP A 337 2.37 -4.24 -2.61
N HIS A 338 1.79 -5.14 -3.41
CA HIS A 338 1.91 -5.15 -4.86
C HIS A 338 0.78 -5.92 -5.53
N SER A 339 0.69 -5.77 -6.86
CA SER A 339 -0.41 -6.33 -7.65
C SER A 339 -0.42 -7.85 -7.66
N ARG A 340 -1.61 -8.44 -7.49
CA ARG A 340 -1.86 -9.88 -7.48
C ARG A 340 -3.11 -10.24 -8.29
N GLY A 341 -3.19 -11.49 -8.72
CA GLY A 341 -4.44 -12.08 -9.18
C GLY A 341 -5.25 -12.54 -7.98
N ILE A 342 -6.47 -12.04 -7.81
CA ILE A 342 -7.35 -12.40 -6.69
C ILE A 342 -8.73 -12.78 -7.23
N GLY A 343 -9.31 -13.83 -6.67
CA GLY A 343 -10.71 -14.19 -6.85
C GLY A 343 -11.40 -14.44 -5.51
N VAL A 344 -12.70 -14.71 -5.58
CA VAL A 344 -13.52 -15.24 -4.47
C VAL A 344 -14.21 -16.48 -5.02
N LEU A 345 -13.57 -17.63 -4.82
CA LEU A 345 -14.06 -18.91 -5.35
C LEU A 345 -15.13 -19.53 -4.43
N ASP A 346 -15.09 -19.21 -3.14
CA ASP A 346 -16.07 -19.60 -2.13
C ASP A 346 -16.50 -18.36 -1.31
N GLU A 347 -17.67 -18.42 -0.68
CA GLU A 347 -18.26 -17.30 0.06
C GLU A 347 -17.34 -16.78 1.18
N GLY A 348 -17.17 -15.46 1.25
CA GLY A 348 -16.40 -14.83 2.32
C GLY A 348 -14.90 -15.13 2.30
N GLU A 349 -14.37 -15.60 1.17
CA GLU A 349 -12.96 -15.93 1.01
C GLU A 349 -12.23 -14.94 0.10
N PHE A 350 -10.92 -14.79 0.26
CA PHE A 350 -10.02 -14.31 -0.79
C PHE A 350 -9.09 -15.44 -1.25
N THR A 351 -9.08 -15.71 -2.56
CA THR A 351 -8.15 -16.65 -3.21
C THR A 351 -7.10 -15.84 -3.97
N VAL A 352 -5.86 -15.80 -3.46
CA VAL A 352 -4.80 -14.88 -3.89
C VAL A 352 -3.64 -15.64 -4.52
N MET A 353 -3.33 -15.38 -5.80
CA MET A 353 -2.18 -15.98 -6.48
C MET A 353 -0.86 -15.42 -5.91
N LEU A 354 -0.01 -16.29 -5.36
CA LEU A 354 1.25 -15.92 -4.71
C LEU A 354 2.48 -16.12 -5.59
N ASP A 355 2.53 -17.21 -6.35
CA ASP A 355 3.66 -17.54 -7.20
C ASP A 355 3.21 -18.55 -8.25
N ARG A 356 3.99 -18.68 -9.32
CA ARG A 356 3.70 -19.61 -10.39
C ARG A 356 4.95 -20.16 -11.02
N ARG A 357 4.90 -21.41 -11.45
CA ARG A 357 5.99 -22.04 -12.20
C ARG A 357 5.45 -22.85 -13.36
N SER A 358 5.95 -22.54 -14.56
CA SER A 358 5.66 -23.29 -15.78
C SER A 358 6.95 -23.59 -16.52
N ASN A 359 7.06 -24.78 -17.08
CA ASN A 359 8.23 -25.17 -17.88
C ASN A 359 8.05 -24.85 -19.37
N PHE A 360 6.80 -24.67 -19.82
CA PHE A 360 6.46 -24.45 -21.22
C PHE A 360 6.02 -23.00 -21.47
N ASP A 361 6.23 -22.56 -22.71
CA ASP A 361 5.69 -21.30 -23.23
C ASP A 361 4.17 -21.45 -23.47
N ASP A 362 3.42 -20.37 -23.25
CA ASP A 362 1.98 -20.32 -23.52
C ASP A 362 1.66 -19.84 -24.95
N ASN A 363 2.66 -19.82 -25.83
CA ASN A 363 2.55 -19.43 -27.23
C ASN A 363 1.99 -18.00 -27.40
N ARG A 364 2.34 -17.08 -26.50
CA ARG A 364 2.03 -15.63 -26.60
C ARG A 364 3.22 -14.76 -27.02
N GLY A 365 4.32 -15.40 -27.45
CA GLY A 365 5.42 -14.74 -28.17
C GLY A 365 6.71 -14.54 -27.37
N ILE A 366 6.76 -14.96 -26.11
CA ILE A 366 7.99 -14.92 -25.30
C ILE A 366 8.93 -16.09 -25.66
N GLY A 367 8.38 -17.28 -25.94
CA GLY A 367 9.17 -18.47 -26.31
C GLY A 367 9.86 -19.15 -25.12
N GLN A 368 9.38 -18.95 -23.89
CA GLN A 368 9.88 -19.63 -22.68
C GLN A 368 8.81 -19.71 -21.58
N GLY A 369 8.89 -20.74 -20.74
CA GLY A 369 8.09 -20.84 -19.52
C GLY A 369 8.65 -20.01 -18.35
N ASN A 370 7.92 -19.98 -17.24
CA ASN A 370 8.36 -19.35 -16.00
C ASN A 370 9.20 -20.29 -15.13
N GLN A 371 10.52 -20.34 -15.36
CA GLN A 371 11.44 -21.22 -14.62
C GLN A 371 12.40 -20.50 -13.65
N ALA A 372 12.42 -19.16 -13.63
CA ALA A 372 13.38 -18.36 -12.87
C ALA A 372 12.86 -17.93 -11.49
N ASN A 373 12.06 -18.78 -10.83
CA ASN A 373 11.50 -18.49 -9.51
C ASN A 373 12.61 -18.20 -8.48
N ARG A 374 12.34 -17.23 -7.62
CA ARG A 374 13.08 -16.94 -6.39
C ARG A 374 12.09 -16.90 -5.25
N PRO A 375 12.53 -17.05 -3.98
CA PRO A 375 11.65 -16.87 -2.85
C PRO A 375 10.87 -15.55 -2.97
N ALA A 376 9.56 -15.64 -3.13
CA ALA A 376 8.69 -14.51 -3.38
C ALA A 376 7.93 -14.19 -2.09
N ARG A 377 8.11 -12.96 -1.59
CA ARG A 377 7.44 -12.46 -0.38
C ARG A 377 6.22 -11.62 -0.76
N SER A 378 5.14 -11.75 0.00
CA SER A 378 3.96 -10.89 -0.11
C SER A 378 3.57 -10.38 1.27
N THR A 379 3.19 -9.11 1.36
CA THR A 379 2.70 -8.50 2.59
C THR A 379 1.24 -8.13 2.42
N PHE A 380 0.40 -8.55 3.36
CA PHE A 380 -1.00 -8.19 3.39
C PHE A 380 -1.42 -7.61 4.73
N TRP A 381 -2.29 -6.60 4.73
CA TRP A 381 -2.95 -6.12 5.94
C TRP A 381 -4.44 -6.38 5.83
N VAL A 382 -5.02 -7.05 6.82
CA VAL A 382 -6.45 -7.34 6.88
C VAL A 382 -7.11 -6.36 7.84
N THR A 383 -8.16 -5.69 7.37
CA THR A 383 -9.00 -4.78 8.16
C THR A 383 -10.37 -5.38 8.38
N PHE A 384 -10.92 -5.18 9.58
CA PHE A 384 -12.25 -5.62 9.98
C PHE A 384 -13.08 -4.41 10.38
N GLU A 385 -14.18 -4.19 9.68
CA GLU A 385 -15.04 -3.03 9.87
C GLU A 385 -16.47 -3.45 10.21
N ASP A 386 -17.05 -2.79 11.21
CA ASP A 386 -18.47 -2.82 11.50
C ASP A 386 -19.19 -1.78 10.64
N LEU A 387 -20.18 -2.22 9.87
CA LEU A 387 -21.06 -1.34 9.12
C LEU A 387 -22.27 -0.98 9.99
N PRO A 388 -22.48 0.29 10.32
CA PRO A 388 -23.59 0.71 11.19
C PRO A 388 -24.95 0.56 10.51
N GLU A 389 -24.99 0.69 9.19
CA GLU A 389 -26.17 0.51 8.36
C GLU A 389 -25.83 -0.47 7.23
N ALA A 390 -26.85 -1.18 6.75
CA ALA A 390 -26.67 -2.07 5.61
C ALA A 390 -26.29 -1.26 4.36
N PRO A 391 -25.35 -1.75 3.53
CA PRO A 391 -24.99 -1.09 2.30
C PRO A 391 -26.21 -0.86 1.41
N VAL A 392 -26.37 0.35 0.87
CA VAL A 392 -27.45 0.63 -0.07
C VAL A 392 -27.22 -0.16 -1.35
N LYS A 393 -28.27 -0.82 -1.84
CA LYS A 393 -28.22 -1.53 -3.13
C LYS A 393 -27.88 -0.52 -4.25
N ASP A 394 -26.97 -0.91 -5.12
CA ASP A 394 -26.44 -0.15 -6.26
C ASP A 394 -25.62 1.11 -5.95
N GLU A 395 -25.25 1.33 -4.69
CA GLU A 395 -24.27 2.37 -4.35
C GLU A 395 -22.86 1.97 -4.78
N LEU A 396 -22.10 2.92 -5.34
CA LEU A 396 -20.68 2.74 -5.64
C LEU A 396 -19.94 2.38 -4.35
N PHE A 397 -19.07 1.39 -4.39
CA PHE A 397 -18.26 1.06 -3.23
C PHE A 397 -17.21 2.15 -2.98
N ALA A 398 -16.95 2.44 -1.71
CA ALA A 398 -15.83 3.25 -1.28
C ALA A 398 -15.23 2.65 -0.01
N SER A 399 -13.90 2.70 0.11
CA SER A 399 -13.23 2.28 1.34
C SER A 399 -13.50 3.29 2.45
N SER A 400 -13.45 2.84 3.71
CA SER A 400 -13.51 3.76 4.84
C SER A 400 -12.27 4.66 4.88
N PRO A 401 -12.32 5.79 5.61
CA PRO A 401 -11.15 6.64 5.81
C PRO A 401 -9.94 5.90 6.38
N MET A 402 -10.16 4.93 7.28
CA MET A 402 -9.09 4.16 7.91
C MET A 402 -8.46 3.20 6.91
N THR A 403 -9.27 2.41 6.21
CA THR A 403 -8.81 1.44 5.20
C THR A 403 -8.05 2.14 4.07
N ALA A 404 -8.56 3.29 3.59
CA ALA A 404 -7.87 4.09 2.57
C ALA A 404 -6.57 4.75 3.06
N ALA A 405 -6.44 5.05 4.36
CA ALA A 405 -5.18 5.53 4.93
C ALA A 405 -4.15 4.39 5.02
N LEU A 406 -4.56 3.23 5.55
CA LEU A 406 -3.72 2.04 5.68
C LEU A 406 -3.19 1.53 4.33
N ALA A 407 -4.02 1.54 3.28
CA ALA A 407 -3.59 1.15 1.94
C ALA A 407 -2.43 2.02 1.42
N ARG A 408 -2.49 3.34 1.71
CA ARG A 408 -1.43 4.29 1.35
C ARG A 408 -0.20 4.15 2.23
N GLU A 409 -0.36 3.86 3.52
CA GLU A 409 0.76 3.61 4.42
C GLU A 409 1.56 2.39 3.99
N LEU A 410 0.88 1.31 3.59
CA LEU A 410 1.50 0.08 3.08
C LEU A 410 2.26 0.31 1.76
N ASN A 411 1.65 1.05 0.81
CA ASN A 411 2.24 1.28 -0.52
C ASN A 411 3.24 2.46 -0.56
N HIS A 412 3.24 3.33 0.47
CA HIS A 412 4.15 4.47 0.60
C HIS A 412 4.76 4.53 2.02
N PRO A 413 5.58 3.54 2.42
CA PRO A 413 6.23 3.53 3.72
C PRO A 413 7.20 4.71 3.88
N PRO A 414 7.56 5.11 5.12
CA PRO A 414 8.55 6.17 5.31
C PRO A 414 9.90 5.74 4.74
N ARG A 415 10.61 6.69 4.14
CA ARG A 415 11.98 6.44 3.69
C ARG A 415 12.95 6.74 4.82
N ALA A 416 13.75 5.75 5.18
CA ALA A 416 14.65 5.83 6.31
C ALA A 416 16.12 5.88 5.85
N TYR A 417 16.87 6.85 6.37
CA TYR A 417 18.26 7.09 6.02
C TYR A 417 19.10 7.23 7.30
N MET A 418 20.31 6.69 7.31
CA MET A 418 21.25 6.76 8.43
C MET A 418 22.44 7.64 8.09
N SER A 419 22.83 8.53 9.02
CA SER A 419 24.07 9.30 8.90
C SER A 419 25.29 8.38 8.97
N ARG A 420 26.25 8.57 8.05
CA ARG A 420 27.53 7.83 8.07
C ARG A 420 28.48 8.31 9.18
N VAL A 421 28.31 9.55 9.63
CA VAL A 421 29.20 10.22 10.59
C VAL A 421 28.38 10.76 11.76
N ALA A 422 29.00 10.99 12.92
CA ALA A 422 28.39 11.77 13.98
C ALA A 422 28.00 13.16 13.42
N SER A 423 26.70 13.47 13.45
CA SER A 423 26.17 14.70 12.86
C SER A 423 25.52 15.55 13.95
N ASN A 424 26.16 16.67 14.27
CA ASN A 424 25.61 17.75 15.09
C ASN A 424 25.00 18.86 14.22
N ASP A 425 24.65 18.55 12.96
CA ASP A 425 24.14 19.55 12.02
C ASP A 425 22.93 20.30 12.63
N PRO A 426 23.03 21.63 12.85
CA PRO A 426 21.97 22.41 13.44
C PRO A 426 20.70 22.42 12.57
N ARG A 427 20.81 22.18 11.26
CA ARG A 427 19.67 22.11 10.33
C ARG A 427 18.72 20.94 10.59
N LEU A 428 19.16 19.95 11.38
CA LEU A 428 18.39 18.76 11.73
C LEU A 428 17.81 18.83 13.14
N ARG A 429 17.81 20.02 13.77
CA ARG A 429 17.16 20.24 15.08
C ARG A 429 15.66 20.41 14.95
N GLU A 430 15.18 20.79 13.77
CA GLU A 430 13.77 20.95 13.46
C GLU A 430 13.43 20.10 12.24
N PRO A 431 12.18 19.62 12.14
CA PRO A 431 11.76 18.84 10.99
C PRO A 431 11.70 19.72 9.74
N LEU A 432 12.26 19.23 8.63
CA LEU A 432 12.12 19.88 7.33
C LEU A 432 10.72 19.57 6.79
N ARG A 433 9.82 20.56 6.80
CA ARG A 433 8.47 20.46 6.26
C ARG A 433 8.43 20.97 4.83
N LEU A 434 7.92 20.17 3.89
CA LEU A 434 7.70 20.62 2.51
C LEU A 434 6.33 21.27 2.31
N VAL A 435 5.43 21.14 3.30
CA VAL A 435 4.08 21.70 3.33
C VAL A 435 3.79 22.26 4.72
N GLY A 436 3.10 23.39 4.79
CA GLY A 436 2.71 24.01 6.07
C GLY A 436 1.47 23.39 6.73
N GLY A 437 1.00 22.23 6.27
CA GLY A 437 -0.12 21.52 6.90
C GLY A 437 -0.53 20.24 6.18
N ALA A 438 -1.33 19.41 6.86
CA ALA A 438 -1.86 18.16 6.31
C ALA A 438 -2.96 18.41 5.26
N LEU A 439 -3.01 17.56 4.22
CA LEU A 439 -4.18 17.46 3.36
C LEU A 439 -5.32 16.73 4.10
N PRO A 440 -6.60 17.10 3.83
CA PRO A 440 -7.73 16.35 4.38
C PRO A 440 -7.69 14.87 3.96
N CYS A 441 -8.25 13.98 4.77
CA CYS A 441 -8.11 12.52 4.62
C CYS A 441 -8.54 11.94 3.25
N GLY A 442 -9.53 12.56 2.60
CA GLY A 442 -10.01 12.18 1.26
C GLY A 442 -9.25 12.81 0.10
N TRP A 443 -8.21 13.60 0.36
CA TRP A 443 -7.31 14.13 -0.66
C TRP A 443 -5.97 13.40 -0.60
N GLU A 444 -5.44 13.14 -1.77
CA GLU A 444 -4.17 12.46 -1.95
C GLU A 444 -3.28 13.30 -2.86
N LEU A 445 -2.02 13.44 -2.48
CA LEU A 445 -0.99 14.03 -3.31
C LEU A 445 -0.33 12.92 -4.13
N VAL A 446 -0.74 12.78 -5.39
CA VAL A 446 -0.26 11.72 -6.28
C VAL A 446 1.14 12.05 -6.79
N THR A 447 1.37 13.31 -7.17
CA THR A 447 2.69 13.75 -7.64
C THR A 447 2.97 15.18 -7.20
N LEU A 448 4.22 15.42 -6.80
CA LEU A 448 4.81 16.75 -6.63
C LEU A 448 6.13 16.77 -7.42
N ARG A 449 6.15 17.46 -8.56
CA ARG A 449 7.27 17.42 -9.51
C ARG A 449 7.72 18.82 -9.89
N GLN A 450 9.03 19.07 -9.82
CA GLN A 450 9.63 20.27 -10.40
C GLN A 450 9.66 20.16 -11.93
N LEU A 451 9.13 21.16 -12.61
CA LEU A 451 9.14 21.25 -14.07
C LEU A 451 10.49 21.80 -14.54
N GLN A 452 10.98 21.33 -15.69
CA GLN A 452 12.21 21.84 -16.29
C GLN A 452 12.06 23.28 -16.79
N ASP A 453 13.18 23.99 -16.85
CA ASP A 453 13.25 25.28 -17.53
C ASP A 453 13.08 25.06 -19.04
N ARG A 454 12.09 25.72 -19.65
CA ARG A 454 11.80 25.62 -21.09
C ARG A 454 12.93 26.12 -21.98
N SER A 455 13.75 27.04 -21.47
CA SER A 455 14.91 27.58 -22.19
C SER A 455 16.18 26.75 -21.97
N ARG A 456 16.19 25.94 -20.92
CA ARG A 456 17.36 25.21 -20.42
C ARG A 456 16.93 23.84 -19.89
N TYR A 457 16.64 22.91 -20.79
CA TYR A 457 16.13 21.57 -20.46
C TYR A 457 17.00 20.77 -19.46
N ALA A 458 18.31 21.06 -19.39
CA ALA A 458 19.22 20.46 -18.43
C ALA A 458 19.07 20.98 -16.98
N TYR A 459 18.28 22.03 -16.77
CA TYR A 459 18.17 22.73 -15.50
C TYR A 459 16.75 22.66 -14.93
N PRO A 460 16.63 22.48 -13.60
CA PRO A 460 15.32 22.54 -12.94
C PRO A 460 14.72 23.95 -13.08
N GLY A 461 13.45 24.01 -13.48
CA GLY A 461 12.72 25.26 -13.60
C GLY A 461 12.12 25.72 -12.27
N ARG A 462 11.62 26.95 -12.23
CA ARG A 462 11.01 27.54 -11.02
C ARG A 462 9.57 27.10 -10.74
N LYS A 463 8.99 26.24 -11.57
CA LYS A 463 7.59 25.81 -11.47
C LYS A 463 7.52 24.40 -10.90
N ILE A 464 6.58 24.18 -9.99
CA ILE A 464 6.26 22.85 -9.48
C ILE A 464 4.83 22.50 -9.89
N GLN A 465 4.67 21.30 -10.41
CA GLN A 465 3.37 20.73 -10.73
C GLN A 465 2.94 19.81 -9.60
N MET A 466 1.71 20.01 -9.15
CA MET A 466 1.05 19.21 -8.12
C MET A 466 -0.17 18.52 -8.73
N THR A 467 -0.27 17.20 -8.56
CA THR A 467 -1.44 16.41 -8.96
C THR A 467 -2.14 15.92 -7.70
N LEU A 468 -3.39 16.33 -7.53
CA LEU A 468 -4.21 15.96 -6.40
C LEU A 468 -5.36 15.06 -6.85
N LEU A 469 -5.54 13.93 -6.15
CA LEU A 469 -6.68 13.05 -6.31
C LEU A 469 -7.61 13.21 -5.11
N ARG A 470 -8.90 13.40 -5.36
CA ARG A 470 -9.92 13.37 -4.31
C ARG A 470 -10.66 12.05 -4.37
N ARG A 471 -10.47 11.21 -3.36
CA ARG A 471 -11.17 9.93 -3.23
C ARG A 471 -12.56 10.13 -2.61
N ARG A 472 -13.49 9.30 -3.05
CA ARG A 472 -14.73 9.07 -2.32
C ARG A 472 -14.40 8.12 -1.18
N LEU A 473 -14.80 8.48 0.04
CA LEU A 473 -14.63 7.66 1.23
C LEU A 473 -16.01 7.30 1.77
N ASP A 474 -16.12 6.07 2.26
CA ASP A 474 -17.29 5.60 2.99
C ASP A 474 -17.18 6.05 4.44
N CYS A 475 -17.61 7.29 4.68
CA CYS A 475 -17.69 7.82 6.03
C CYS A 475 -19.05 7.39 6.61
N PRO A 476 -19.08 6.59 7.69
CA PRO A 476 -20.33 6.40 8.42
C PRO A 476 -20.85 7.78 8.80
N ALA A 477 -22.13 8.04 8.51
CA ALA A 477 -22.75 9.32 8.78
C ALA A 477 -22.74 9.56 10.29
N VAL A 478 -21.66 10.15 10.81
CA VAL A 478 -21.67 10.80 12.13
C VAL A 478 -22.83 11.79 12.04
N GLY A 479 -23.86 11.52 12.85
CA GLY A 479 -25.24 11.93 12.62
C GLY A 479 -25.36 13.28 11.94
N ARG A 480 -26.18 13.35 10.89
CA ARG A 480 -26.50 14.57 10.11
C ARG A 480 -26.57 15.81 11.03
N ALA A 481 -25.44 16.47 11.25
CA ALA A 481 -25.45 17.88 11.54
C ALA A 481 -26.00 18.47 10.26
N ARG A 482 -27.27 18.90 10.31
CA ARG A 482 -27.88 19.71 9.26
C ARG A 482 -26.80 20.66 8.78
N ARG A 483 -26.40 20.56 7.50
CA ARG A 483 -25.59 21.61 6.89
C ARG A 483 -26.27 22.92 7.31
N PRO A 484 -25.58 23.87 7.97
CA PRO A 484 -26.13 25.20 8.04
C PRO A 484 -26.39 25.57 6.59
N ALA A 485 -27.63 25.92 6.26
CA ALA A 485 -27.90 26.52 4.97
C ALA A 485 -26.97 27.72 4.89
N VAL A 486 -25.94 27.62 4.06
CA VAL A 486 -25.10 28.77 3.74
C VAL A 486 -26.02 29.66 2.93
N SER A 487 -26.73 30.57 3.61
CA SER A 487 -27.33 31.72 2.98
C SER A 487 -26.18 32.49 2.37
N ALA A 488 -26.04 32.40 1.05
CA ALA A 488 -25.12 33.22 0.29
C ALA A 488 -25.60 34.68 0.39
N GLN A 489 -25.23 35.36 1.48
CA GLN A 489 -25.24 36.81 1.52
C GLN A 489 -24.13 37.29 0.59
N ARG A 490 -24.54 37.88 -0.53
CA ARG A 490 -23.67 38.67 -1.41
C ARG A 490 -23.13 39.84 -0.60
N HIS A 491 -21.91 39.72 -0.09
CA HIS A 491 -21.08 40.88 0.19
C HIS A 491 -20.18 41.17 -1.01
N GLY A 492 -20.17 42.44 -1.39
CA GLY A 492 -19.67 42.94 -2.66
C GLY A 492 -18.16 42.92 -2.80
N ARG A 493 -17.77 42.89 -4.08
CA ARG A 493 -16.53 43.39 -4.71
C ARG A 493 -15.22 43.19 -3.91
N GLY A 494 -14.60 42.04 -4.14
CA GLY A 494 -13.15 41.84 -4.02
C GLY A 494 -12.69 40.92 -5.16
N GLY A 495 -11.66 41.32 -5.91
CA GLY A 495 -11.29 40.75 -7.22
C GLY A 495 -11.03 39.24 -7.22
N PHE A 496 -11.63 38.53 -8.19
CA PHE A 496 -11.38 37.12 -8.45
C PHE A 496 -10.21 36.96 -9.42
N LEU A 497 -9.19 36.19 -9.02
CA LEU A 497 -8.18 35.63 -9.93
C LEU A 497 -8.86 34.63 -10.89
N ARG A 498 -8.74 34.89 -12.19
CA ARG A 498 -9.12 33.96 -13.27
C ARG A 498 -8.23 32.72 -13.22
N VAL A 499 -8.81 31.57 -12.90
CA VAL A 499 -8.22 30.25 -13.17
C VAL A 499 -8.41 29.96 -14.65
N SER A 500 -7.33 30.02 -15.43
CA SER A 500 -7.35 29.71 -16.85
C SER A 500 -7.58 28.21 -17.06
N ARG A 501 -8.72 27.84 -17.66
CA ARG A 501 -8.93 26.50 -18.24
C ARG A 501 -8.04 26.34 -19.49
N PRO A 502 -7.44 25.18 -19.76
CA PRO A 502 -6.71 24.98 -20.99
C PRO A 502 -7.66 24.69 -22.16
N GLY A 503 -7.59 25.55 -23.19
CA GLY A 503 -7.67 25.17 -24.61
C GLY A 503 -9.03 24.87 -25.23
N GLU A 504 -9.82 25.91 -25.52
CA GLU A 504 -10.64 25.90 -26.75
C GLU A 504 -9.75 26.39 -27.90
N TYR A 505 -9.66 25.60 -28.97
CA TYR A 505 -8.97 26.00 -30.20
C TYR A 505 -9.69 27.20 -30.85
N PRO A 506 -8.97 28.25 -31.29
CA PRO A 506 -9.59 29.35 -32.02
C PRO A 506 -9.93 28.91 -33.45
N ARG A 507 -11.21 29.03 -33.82
CA ARG A 507 -11.62 29.08 -35.23
C ARG A 507 -11.32 30.47 -35.75
N ASP A 508 -10.28 30.59 -36.57
CA ASP A 508 -10.09 31.76 -37.42
C ASP A 508 -11.14 31.76 -38.53
N GLY A 509 -11.80 32.91 -38.68
CA GLY A 509 -12.72 33.19 -39.77
C GLY A 509 -12.33 34.48 -40.48
N SER A 510 -11.94 34.37 -41.74
CA SER A 510 -12.09 35.35 -42.84
C SER A 510 -11.52 34.65 -44.09
N HIS A 511 -12.06 34.64 -45.30
CA HIS A 511 -13.05 35.42 -46.03
C HIS A 511 -13.65 34.53 -47.14
N GLY A 512 -14.86 34.83 -47.63
CA GLY A 512 -15.23 34.53 -49.03
C GLY A 512 -16.65 34.04 -49.29
N ARG A 513 -17.55 35.00 -49.59
CA ARG A 513 -18.69 34.97 -50.54
C ARG A 513 -19.49 33.66 -50.70
N GLN A 514 -20.77 33.68 -50.27
CA GLN A 514 -21.94 33.89 -51.14
C GLN A 514 -22.17 32.73 -52.15
N GLN A 515 -23.11 31.83 -51.86
CA GLN A 515 -24.41 31.77 -52.54
C GLN A 515 -25.25 30.57 -52.08
N ASP A 516 -26.55 30.80 -52.16
CA ASP A 516 -27.69 29.96 -51.85
C ASP A 516 -27.65 28.55 -52.47
N ILE A 517 -28.32 27.57 -51.86
CA ILE A 517 -29.63 27.10 -52.32
C ILE A 517 -30.16 25.97 -51.41
N GLN A 518 -31.47 26.10 -51.21
CA GLN A 518 -32.47 25.30 -50.53
C GLN A 518 -32.51 23.77 -50.71
N ARG A 519 -33.07 23.14 -49.65
CA ARG A 519 -34.08 22.04 -49.61
C ARG A 519 -33.70 20.71 -50.28
N SER A 520 -33.86 19.57 -49.60
CA SER A 520 -35.18 18.96 -49.40
C SER A 520 -35.06 17.61 -48.70
N ARG A 521 -36.17 17.17 -48.11
CA ARG A 521 -36.39 15.94 -47.34
C ARG A 521 -36.89 14.82 -48.25
N SER A 522 -36.55 13.56 -47.94
CA SER A 522 -37.43 12.36 -47.99
C SER A 522 -36.59 11.15 -47.55
N ALA A 523 -36.84 10.44 -46.46
CA ALA A 523 -37.97 9.58 -46.08
C ALA A 523 -37.97 8.17 -46.72
N ARG A 524 -38.08 7.16 -45.81
CA ARG A 524 -38.42 5.74 -45.97
C ARG A 524 -37.34 4.79 -46.47
N ALA A 525 -37.33 3.49 -46.16
CA ALA A 525 -37.81 2.62 -45.07
C ALA A 525 -37.51 1.17 -45.54
N GLN A 526 -37.30 0.25 -44.58
CA GLN A 526 -37.51 -1.22 -44.67
C GLN A 526 -36.50 -2.11 -45.43
N GLY A 527 -36.18 -3.25 -44.77
CA GLY A 527 -36.08 -4.54 -45.46
C GLY A 527 -34.77 -5.34 -45.28
N CYS A 528 -34.68 -6.15 -44.22
CA CYS A 528 -33.90 -7.41 -44.22
C CYS A 528 -34.60 -8.44 -45.15
N PRO A 529 -33.93 -9.46 -45.74
CA PRO A 529 -33.38 -10.58 -44.96
C PRO A 529 -32.10 -11.26 -45.52
N ALA A 530 -31.68 -12.27 -44.76
CA ALA A 530 -30.51 -13.11 -44.86
C ALA A 530 -30.40 -13.98 -46.12
N GLU A 531 -29.16 -14.36 -46.45
CA GLU A 531 -28.84 -15.60 -47.14
C GLU A 531 -27.59 -16.25 -46.53
N ALA A 532 -27.69 -17.56 -46.34
CA ALA A 532 -26.65 -18.49 -45.92
C ALA A 532 -26.32 -19.44 -47.08
N ARG A 533 -25.09 -19.97 -47.09
CA ARG A 533 -24.49 -21.11 -47.84
C ARG A 533 -23.14 -20.67 -48.44
N SER A 534 -22.10 -21.47 -48.60
CA SER A 534 -21.72 -22.82 -48.13
C SER A 534 -20.32 -23.06 -48.72
N ASP A 535 -19.47 -23.76 -47.96
CA ASP A 535 -18.48 -24.75 -48.42
C ASP A 535 -17.24 -24.39 -49.27
N GLN A 536 -16.14 -24.98 -48.75
CA GLN A 536 -15.03 -25.69 -49.41
C GLN A 536 -13.69 -25.00 -49.74
N ASP A 537 -12.67 -25.52 -49.04
CA ASP A 537 -11.32 -25.93 -49.47
C ASP A 537 -10.42 -24.93 -50.22
N VAL A 538 -9.35 -24.47 -49.52
CA VAL A 538 -7.93 -24.85 -49.70
C VAL A 538 -7.18 -24.56 -48.39
#